data_AF-A0A2J8L9T3-F1
#
_entry.id   AF-A0A2J8L9T3-F1
#
_cell.length_a   1.000
_cell.length_b   1.000
_cell.length_c   1.000
_cell.angle_alpha   90.00
_cell.angle_beta   90.00
_cell.angle_gamma   90.00
#
_symmetry.space_group_name_H-M   'P 1'
#
loop_
_entity.id
_entity.type
_entity.pdbx_description
1 polymer ?
#
loop_
_entity_poly.entity_id
_entity_poly.type
_entity_poly.pdbx_seq_one_letter_code
_entity_poly.pdbx_strand_id
1 'polypeptide(L)'
;NGKINLTVFKLLQEHLGEFIFLCEKCFDHKPRMISKRNKDNSTACSHPVTKHEFEDNKCLVHILRETTVKYSKIRSFHGQCQLDLCRHEVRYGCLREDECFYAHSLVELKVWIMQNETGISHDAIAQESKRYWQNLEANVPGAQVLGNQIMPGFLNMKIKFVCAQCLRNGQVIEPDKNRKYCSAKARHSWTKDRRAMRVMSIEPVQPYCFWEKMSICWKLFLCS
;
A
#
# COMPACT_ATOMS: atom_id res chain seq x y z
N ASN A 1 -25.45 7.69 2.04
CA ASN A 1 -24.36 7.19 2.92
C ASN A 1 -24.03 5.74 2.60
N GLY A 2 -23.14 5.52 1.64
CA GLY A 2 -22.62 4.18 1.36
C GLY A 2 -21.56 3.83 2.39
N LYS A 3 -21.89 2.97 3.37
CA LYS A 3 -20.93 2.48 4.37
C LYS A 3 -19.89 1.65 3.62
N ILE A 4 -18.65 2.13 3.51
CA ILE A 4 -17.56 1.36 2.91
C ILE A 4 -17.22 0.26 3.92
N ASN A 5 -17.65 -0.97 3.66
CA ASN A 5 -17.31 -2.10 4.51
C ASN A 5 -15.83 -2.46 4.27
N LEU A 6 -14.93 -1.98 5.13
CA LEU A 6 -13.50 -2.27 5.09
C LEU A 6 -13.23 -3.65 5.70
N THR A 7 -12.45 -4.47 5.00
CA THR A 7 -12.03 -5.81 5.47
C THR A 7 -10.54 -5.98 5.20
N VAL A 8 -9.88 -6.90 5.92
CA VAL A 8 -8.45 -7.21 5.72
C VAL A 8 -8.18 -7.57 4.27
N PHE A 9 -9.06 -8.38 3.67
CA PHE A 9 -9.01 -8.75 2.25
C PHE A 9 -8.96 -7.52 1.32
N LYS A 10 -9.86 -6.55 1.51
CA LYS A 10 -9.87 -5.32 0.69
C LYS A 10 -8.62 -4.48 0.91
N LEU A 11 -8.11 -4.41 2.14
CA LEU A 11 -6.87 -3.69 2.43
C LEU A 11 -5.68 -4.32 1.71
N LEU A 12 -5.57 -5.66 1.72
CA LEU A 12 -4.50 -6.38 1.02
C LEU A 12 -4.61 -6.24 -0.49
N GLN A 13 -5.82 -6.17 -1.05
CA GLN A 13 -6.01 -5.88 -2.48
C GLN A 13 -5.61 -4.46 -2.86
N GLU A 14 -5.93 -3.46 -2.02
CA GLU A 14 -5.72 -2.06 -2.33
C GLU A 14 -4.29 -1.57 -2.02
N HIS A 15 -3.72 -2.03 -0.91
CA HIS A 15 -2.41 -1.58 -0.40
C HIS A 15 -1.31 -2.62 -0.56
N LEU A 16 -1.61 -3.79 -1.13
CA LEU A 16 -0.69 -4.91 -1.35
C LEU A 16 -0.01 -5.35 -0.04
N GLY A 17 0.98 -6.24 -0.14
CA GLY A 17 1.82 -6.61 1.01
C GLY A 17 1.15 -7.56 2.01
N GLU A 18 1.75 -7.69 3.18
CA GLU A 18 1.33 -8.63 4.22
C GLU A 18 1.30 -7.96 5.60
N PHE A 19 0.33 -8.32 6.44
CA PHE A 19 0.35 -8.00 7.86
C PHE A 19 0.99 -9.15 8.64
N ILE A 20 2.06 -8.86 9.37
CA ILE A 20 2.74 -9.83 10.21
C ILE A 20 3.11 -9.24 11.57
N PHE A 21 3.35 -10.11 12.55
CA PHE A 21 3.95 -9.70 13.81
C PHE A 21 5.48 -9.72 13.74
N LEU A 22 6.08 -8.63 14.23
CA LEU A 22 7.51 -8.50 14.49
C LEU A 22 7.75 -8.20 15.97
N CYS A 23 8.98 -8.39 16.45
CA CYS A 23 9.36 -7.96 17.79
C CYS A 23 9.46 -6.43 17.83
N GLU A 24 8.63 -5.82 18.66
CA GLU A 24 8.50 -4.38 18.85
C GLU A 24 9.80 -3.75 19.35
N LYS A 25 10.42 -4.32 20.38
CA LYS A 25 11.72 -3.85 20.90
C LYS A 25 12.80 -3.77 19.82
N CYS A 26 12.85 -4.76 18.93
CA CYS A 26 13.79 -4.75 17.80
C CYS A 26 13.38 -3.72 16.73
N PHE A 27 12.08 -3.60 16.48
CA PHE A 27 11.52 -2.71 15.47
C PHE A 27 11.73 -1.23 15.81
N ASP A 28 11.63 -0.88 17.09
CA ASP A 28 11.73 0.50 17.57
C ASP A 28 13.18 0.91 17.91
N HIS A 29 14.08 -0.08 18.03
CA HIS A 29 15.52 0.15 18.17
C HIS A 29 16.06 1.06 17.06
N LYS A 30 17.11 1.83 17.37
CA LYS A 30 17.78 2.72 16.43
C LYS A 30 19.27 2.32 16.37
N PRO A 31 19.76 1.73 15.26
CA PRO A 31 19.06 1.45 14.00
C PRO A 31 18.03 0.31 14.12
N ARG A 32 16.96 0.38 13.30
CA ARG A 32 15.86 -0.59 13.32
C ARG A 32 16.34 -2.01 12.99
N MET A 33 15.89 -2.98 13.77
CA MET A 33 16.17 -4.40 13.58
C MET A 33 14.88 -5.18 13.31
N ILE A 34 14.86 -5.97 12.23
CA ILE A 34 13.69 -6.79 11.87
C ILE A 34 13.84 -8.18 12.48
N SER A 35 13.13 -8.44 13.58
CA SER A 35 13.14 -9.75 14.24
C SER A 35 11.74 -10.38 14.25
N LYS A 36 11.63 -11.61 13.77
CA LYS A 36 10.39 -12.40 13.77
C LYS A 36 10.35 -13.29 15.02
N ARG A 37 9.28 -14.07 15.19
CA ARG A 37 9.28 -15.18 16.14
C ARG A 37 10.36 -16.18 15.76
N ASN A 38 11.14 -16.63 16.73
CA ASN A 38 12.14 -17.66 16.51
C ASN A 38 11.45 -19.01 16.22
N LYS A 39 11.97 -19.75 15.25
CA LYS A 39 11.42 -21.04 14.82
C LYS A 39 11.74 -22.16 15.81
N ASP A 40 12.92 -22.12 16.43
CA ASP A 40 13.42 -23.16 17.32
C ASP A 40 12.96 -22.94 18.76
N ASN A 41 12.86 -21.66 19.17
CA ASN A 41 12.26 -21.25 20.44
C ASN A 41 11.08 -20.32 20.18
N SER A 42 9.86 -20.85 20.23
CA SER A 42 8.64 -20.12 19.88
C SER A 42 8.27 -18.98 20.85
N THR A 43 8.88 -18.90 22.04
CA THR A 43 8.63 -17.83 23.02
C THR A 43 9.47 -16.60 22.75
N ALA A 44 10.62 -16.74 22.08
CA ALA A 44 11.57 -15.66 21.88
C ALA A 44 11.56 -15.08 20.46
N CYS A 45 12.02 -13.84 20.32
CA CYS A 45 12.31 -13.25 19.01
C CYS A 45 13.60 -13.82 18.38
N SER A 46 13.74 -13.65 17.06
CA SER A 46 14.86 -14.14 16.26
C SER A 46 16.12 -13.26 16.34
N HIS A 47 16.14 -12.25 17.20
CA HIS A 47 17.31 -11.37 17.35
C HIS A 47 18.53 -12.19 17.82
N PRO A 48 19.74 -11.99 17.25
CA PRO A 48 20.86 -12.89 17.47
C PRO A 48 21.46 -12.78 18.87
N VAL A 49 21.46 -11.58 19.47
CA VAL A 49 22.15 -11.31 20.74
C VAL A 49 21.17 -11.29 21.91
N THR A 50 20.31 -10.26 21.97
CA THR A 50 19.26 -10.15 22.99
C THR A 50 18.02 -10.93 22.59
N LYS A 51 17.53 -11.82 23.46
CA LYS A 51 16.28 -12.54 23.24
C LYS A 51 15.16 -11.84 24.00
N HIS A 52 14.23 -11.24 23.26
CA HIS A 52 13.00 -10.68 23.83
C HIS A 52 11.89 -11.73 23.80
N GLU A 53 11.07 -11.78 24.85
CA GLU A 53 9.81 -12.52 24.87
C GLU A 53 8.89 -11.97 23.78
N PHE A 54 8.53 -12.83 22.82
CA PHE A 54 7.89 -12.42 21.58
C PHE A 54 6.43 -12.05 21.79
N GLU A 55 5.68 -12.82 22.58
CA GLU A 55 4.22 -12.62 22.73
C GLU A 55 3.90 -11.27 23.38
N ASP A 56 4.66 -10.90 24.42
CA ASP A 56 4.47 -9.65 25.15
C ASP A 56 5.08 -8.43 24.44
N ASN A 57 5.92 -8.65 23.43
CA ASN A 57 6.64 -7.58 22.73
C ASN A 57 6.45 -7.70 21.22
N LYS A 58 5.24 -8.05 20.75
CA LYS A 58 4.90 -8.11 19.32
C LYS A 58 4.19 -6.85 18.87
N CYS A 59 4.62 -6.28 17.74
CA CYS A 59 3.90 -5.21 17.05
C CYS A 59 3.38 -5.72 15.69
N LEU A 60 2.17 -5.29 15.32
CA LEU A 60 1.63 -5.55 13.99
C LEU A 60 2.34 -4.64 12.97
N VAL A 61 2.81 -5.21 11.87
CA VAL A 61 3.54 -4.49 10.84
C VAL A 61 2.99 -4.85 9.46
N HIS A 62 2.71 -3.83 8.67
CA HIS A 62 2.46 -3.98 7.23
C HIS A 62 3.78 -3.97 6.48
N ILE A 63 4.02 -5.02 5.68
CA ILE A 63 5.21 -5.15 4.84
C ILE A 63 4.81 -5.03 3.39
N LEU A 64 5.25 -3.95 2.76
CA LEU A 64 5.06 -3.73 1.33
C LEU A 64 6.36 -4.05 0.59
N ARG A 65 6.29 -4.99 -0.35
CA ARG A 65 7.43 -5.41 -1.18
C ARG A 65 7.24 -4.88 -2.60
N GLU A 66 7.76 -3.68 -2.85
CA GLU A 66 7.86 -3.10 -4.20
C GLU A 66 9.32 -3.19 -4.68
N THR A 67 9.89 -2.10 -5.22
CA THR A 67 11.33 -1.97 -5.51
C THR A 67 12.19 -1.92 -4.26
N THR A 68 11.58 -1.52 -3.14
CA THR A 68 12.16 -1.52 -1.80
C THR A 68 11.15 -2.14 -0.84
N VAL A 69 11.65 -2.80 0.20
CA VAL A 69 10.79 -3.34 1.25
C VAL A 69 10.52 -2.23 2.26
N LYS A 70 9.25 -1.87 2.44
CA LYS A 70 8.80 -0.91 3.45
C LYS A 70 8.13 -1.65 4.59
N TYR A 71 8.44 -1.21 5.80
CA TYR A 71 7.85 -1.73 7.04
C TYR A 71 7.16 -0.60 7.77
N SER A 72 5.84 -0.71 7.90
CA SER A 72 4.99 0.28 8.57
C SER A 72 4.40 -0.36 9.82
N LYS A 73 4.73 0.16 11.01
CA LYS A 73 4.08 -0.25 12.26
C LYS A 73 2.60 0.13 12.19
N ILE A 74 1.74 -0.77 12.62
CA ILE A 74 0.29 -0.57 12.72
C ILE A 74 -0.05 -0.60 14.20
N ARG A 75 -0.29 0.57 14.78
CA ARG A 75 -0.65 0.69 16.19
C ARG A 75 -2.12 0.36 16.39
N SER A 76 -2.49 -0.03 17.61
CA SER A 76 -3.87 -0.35 17.94
C SER A 76 -4.69 0.93 18.04
N PHE A 77 -5.90 0.92 17.48
CA PHE A 77 -6.86 2.00 17.71
C PHE A 77 -7.35 1.98 19.17
N HIS A 78 -7.33 3.14 19.81
CA HIS A 78 -7.93 3.37 21.13
C HIS A 78 -8.68 4.70 21.15
N GLY A 79 -9.48 4.95 22.19
CA GLY A 79 -10.45 6.06 22.21
C GLY A 79 -9.86 7.49 22.10
N GLN A 80 -8.55 7.66 22.21
CA GLN A 80 -7.88 8.97 22.03
C GLN A 80 -7.40 9.19 20.58
N CYS A 81 -7.29 8.11 19.79
CA CYS A 81 -6.87 8.18 18.40
C CYS A 81 -7.85 9.00 17.57
N GLN A 82 -7.30 9.85 16.71
CA GLN A 82 -8.03 10.60 15.69
C GLN A 82 -7.97 9.80 14.38
N LEU A 83 -9.12 9.59 13.74
CA LEU A 83 -9.22 8.94 12.44
C LEU A 83 -8.79 9.89 11.30
N ASP A 84 -7.57 10.41 11.40
CA ASP A 84 -6.93 11.27 10.40
C ASP A 84 -5.40 11.02 10.39
N LEU A 85 -4.72 11.47 9.32
CA LEU A 85 -3.29 11.28 9.13
C LEU A 85 -2.46 12.29 9.94
N CYS A 86 -1.32 11.81 10.45
CA CYS A 86 -0.32 12.63 11.10
C CYS A 86 0.43 13.47 10.07
N ARG A 87 0.18 14.77 10.07
CA ARG A 87 0.84 15.73 9.18
C ARG A 87 2.36 15.79 9.38
N HIS A 88 2.84 15.47 10.58
CA HIS A 88 4.27 15.49 10.90
C HIS A 88 4.99 14.27 10.30
N GLU A 89 4.38 13.09 10.37
CA GLU A 89 4.97 11.86 9.82
C GLU A 89 5.26 12.00 8.33
N VAL A 90 4.28 12.52 7.57
CA VAL A 90 4.38 12.68 6.12
C VAL A 90 5.53 13.60 5.69
N ARG A 91 5.91 14.58 6.52
CA ARG A 91 6.84 15.65 6.12
C ARG A 91 8.20 15.61 6.80
N TYR A 92 8.26 15.21 8.07
CA TYR A 92 9.45 15.34 8.92
C TYR A 92 9.75 14.10 9.76
N GLY A 93 8.86 13.10 9.76
CA GLY A 93 8.86 12.02 10.76
C GLY A 93 8.26 12.49 12.08
N CYS A 94 7.37 11.68 12.66
CA CYS A 94 6.69 12.02 13.90
C CYS A 94 7.52 11.59 15.12
N LEU A 95 7.95 12.56 15.91
CA LEU A 95 8.73 12.32 17.14
C LEU A 95 7.91 11.71 18.28
N ARG A 96 6.58 11.67 18.17
CA ARG A 96 5.72 11.06 19.19
C ARG A 96 5.68 9.53 19.08
N GLU A 97 6.11 8.97 17.96
CA GLU A 97 6.10 7.52 17.71
C GLU A 97 4.74 6.91 18.11
N ASP A 98 4.71 6.01 19.10
CA ASP A 98 3.48 5.36 19.52
C ASP A 98 2.49 6.29 20.22
N GLU A 99 2.96 7.37 20.85
CA GLU A 99 2.15 8.38 21.55
C GLU A 99 1.44 9.35 20.58
N CYS A 100 1.60 9.19 19.27
CA CYS A 100 0.91 10.04 18.30
C CYS A 100 -0.57 9.65 18.18
N PHE A 101 -1.48 10.59 18.42
CA PHE A 101 -2.92 10.33 18.26
C PHE A 101 -3.39 10.21 16.80
N TYR A 102 -2.55 10.48 15.81
CA TYR A 102 -2.91 10.44 14.38
C TYR A 102 -2.19 9.29 13.68
N ALA A 103 -2.79 8.75 12.62
CA ALA A 103 -2.22 7.64 11.86
C ALA A 103 -0.98 8.06 11.06
N HIS A 104 0.07 7.26 11.09
CA HIS A 104 1.37 7.44 10.43
C HIS A 104 1.39 6.90 9.01
N SER A 105 0.36 6.17 8.60
CA SER A 105 0.20 5.72 7.21
C SER A 105 -1.27 5.56 6.85
N LEU A 106 -1.56 5.57 5.54
CA LEU A 106 -2.89 5.25 5.03
C LEU A 106 -3.35 3.86 5.45
N VAL A 107 -2.44 2.87 5.47
CA VAL A 107 -2.75 1.51 5.88
C VAL A 107 -3.13 1.48 7.37
N GLU A 108 -2.38 2.17 8.22
CA GLU A 108 -2.71 2.30 9.64
C GLU A 108 -4.06 2.97 9.84
N LEU A 109 -4.34 4.07 9.14
CA LEU A 109 -5.63 4.76 9.23
C LEU A 109 -6.80 3.84 8.87
N LYS A 110 -6.67 3.07 7.77
CA LYS A 110 -7.75 2.15 7.38
C LYS A 110 -7.89 0.97 8.34
N VAL A 111 -6.80 0.50 8.94
CA VAL A 111 -6.87 -0.48 10.03
C VAL A 111 -7.61 0.13 11.22
N TRP A 112 -7.31 1.36 11.63
CA TRP A 112 -8.03 2.02 12.73
C TRP A 112 -9.52 2.18 12.47
N ILE A 113 -9.90 2.58 11.25
CA ILE A 113 -11.32 2.66 10.85
C ILE A 113 -11.95 1.26 10.97
N MET A 114 -11.29 0.22 10.46
CA MET A 114 -11.78 -1.16 10.52
C MET A 114 -11.91 -1.66 11.97
N GLN A 115 -10.95 -1.35 12.84
CA GLN A 115 -10.99 -1.66 14.27
C GLN A 115 -12.15 -0.93 14.97
N ASN A 116 -12.33 0.36 14.67
CA ASN A 116 -13.43 1.15 15.22
C ASN A 116 -14.81 0.64 14.79
N GLU A 117 -14.94 0.16 13.55
CA GLU A 117 -16.23 -0.31 13.01
C GLU A 117 -16.56 -1.76 13.38
N THR A 118 -15.56 -2.63 13.50
CA THR A 118 -15.76 -4.09 13.62
C THR A 118 -15.22 -4.69 14.92
N GLY A 119 -14.37 -3.97 15.65
CA GLY A 119 -13.68 -4.49 16.84
C GLY A 119 -12.60 -5.55 16.53
N ILE A 120 -12.17 -5.68 15.27
CA ILE A 120 -11.18 -6.69 14.87
C ILE A 120 -9.84 -6.48 15.60
N SER A 121 -9.26 -7.55 16.15
CA SER A 121 -7.97 -7.50 16.84
C SER A 121 -6.79 -7.56 15.85
N HIS A 122 -5.61 -7.11 16.27
CA HIS A 122 -4.39 -7.30 15.48
C HIS A 122 -4.10 -8.77 15.17
N ASP A 123 -4.39 -9.67 16.11
CA ASP A 123 -4.24 -11.12 15.88
C ASP A 123 -5.14 -11.63 14.76
N ALA A 124 -6.41 -11.19 14.75
CA ALA A 124 -7.35 -11.53 13.68
C ALA A 124 -6.88 -10.97 12.32
N ILE A 125 -6.36 -9.73 12.28
CA ILE A 125 -5.81 -9.13 11.06
C ILE A 125 -4.63 -9.94 10.52
N ALA A 126 -3.67 -10.29 11.38
CA ALA A 126 -2.51 -11.08 10.99
C ALA A 126 -2.91 -12.48 10.50
N GLN A 127 -3.91 -13.11 11.14
CA GLN A 127 -4.43 -14.41 10.75
C GLN A 127 -5.15 -14.37 9.39
N GLU A 128 -6.01 -13.36 9.16
CA GLU A 128 -6.68 -13.16 7.88
C GLU A 128 -5.69 -12.88 6.75
N SER A 129 -4.66 -12.07 7.02
CA SER A 129 -3.58 -11.80 6.08
C SER A 129 -2.81 -13.06 5.71
N LYS A 130 -2.46 -13.89 6.70
CA LYS A 130 -1.79 -15.18 6.45
C LYS A 130 -2.67 -16.09 5.58
N ARG A 131 -3.97 -16.18 5.89
CA ARG A 131 -4.93 -17.02 5.14
C ARG A 131 -5.07 -16.55 3.69
N TYR A 132 -5.12 -15.24 3.47
CA TYR A 132 -5.19 -14.65 2.13
C TYR A 132 -4.03 -15.09 1.25
N TRP A 133 -2.80 -14.96 1.74
CA TRP A 133 -1.60 -15.35 0.99
C TRP A 133 -1.46 -16.86 0.79
N GLN A 134 -1.79 -17.67 1.80
CA GLN A 134 -1.81 -19.13 1.66
C GLN A 134 -2.81 -19.60 0.60
N ASN A 135 -4.01 -19.00 0.56
CA ASN A 135 -5.01 -19.32 -0.45
C ASN A 135 -4.57 -18.89 -1.85
N LEU A 136 -3.87 -17.77 -2.00
CA LEU A 136 -3.32 -17.34 -3.28
C LEU A 136 -2.25 -18.31 -3.80
N GLU A 137 -1.33 -18.75 -2.93
CA GLU A 137 -0.28 -19.72 -3.27
C GLU A 137 -0.88 -21.08 -3.68
N ALA A 138 -1.91 -21.54 -2.99
CA ALA A 138 -2.58 -22.81 -3.28
C ALA A 138 -3.36 -22.82 -4.61
N ASN A 139 -3.87 -21.67 -5.05
CA ASN A 139 -4.68 -21.55 -6.27
C ASN A 139 -3.84 -21.28 -7.54
N VAL A 140 -2.50 -21.17 -7.44
CA VAL A 140 -1.59 -21.01 -8.58
C VAL A 140 -0.52 -22.11 -8.55
N PRO A 141 -0.80 -23.30 -9.11
CA PRO A 141 0.19 -24.37 -9.18
C PRO A 141 1.36 -23.95 -10.09
N GLY A 142 2.54 -23.70 -9.52
CA GLY A 142 3.78 -23.50 -10.28
C GLY A 142 4.54 -22.19 -10.04
N ALA A 143 4.11 -21.32 -9.13
CA ALA A 143 4.89 -20.14 -8.76
C ALA A 143 5.96 -20.51 -7.71
N GLN A 144 7.06 -21.11 -8.16
CA GLN A 144 8.29 -21.09 -7.37
C GLN A 144 8.64 -19.63 -7.06
N VAL A 145 8.75 -19.36 -5.75
CA VAL A 145 9.39 -18.19 -5.12
C VAL A 145 9.91 -17.15 -6.10
N LEU A 146 9.09 -16.15 -6.40
CA LEU A 146 9.59 -14.92 -7.00
C LEU A 146 9.04 -13.72 -6.23
N GLY A 147 9.63 -13.50 -5.06
CA GLY A 147 9.42 -12.30 -4.25
C GLY A 147 9.98 -11.04 -4.89
N ASN A 148 9.67 -10.76 -6.17
CA ASN A 148 10.11 -9.57 -6.91
C ASN A 148 9.29 -9.23 -8.18
N GLN A 149 8.13 -9.84 -8.41
CA GLN A 149 7.26 -9.41 -9.52
C GLN A 149 5.92 -8.93 -8.99
N ILE A 150 5.74 -7.61 -9.05
CA ILE A 150 4.43 -6.96 -8.98
C ILE A 150 3.57 -7.63 -10.04
N MET A 151 2.62 -8.46 -9.61
CA MET A 151 1.63 -9.04 -10.50
C MET A 151 0.81 -7.87 -11.08
N PRO A 152 0.77 -7.67 -12.41
CA PRO A 152 0.14 -6.51 -13.05
C PRO A 152 -1.37 -6.37 -12.82
N GLY A 153 -2.01 -7.32 -12.13
CA GLY A 153 -3.45 -7.35 -11.87
C GLY A 153 -3.93 -6.67 -10.59
N PHE A 154 -3.04 -6.17 -9.71
CA PHE A 154 -3.43 -5.74 -8.37
C PHE A 154 -3.51 -4.24 -8.13
N LEU A 155 -2.86 -3.42 -8.97
CA LEU A 155 -3.17 -1.99 -8.98
C LEU A 155 -4.51 -1.84 -9.71
N ASN A 156 -5.57 -1.41 -9.02
CA ASN A 156 -6.86 -1.06 -9.63
C ASN A 156 -6.73 0.25 -10.46
N MET A 157 -5.71 0.28 -11.31
CA MET A 157 -5.20 1.37 -12.10
C MET A 157 -5.23 0.92 -13.55
N LYS A 158 -6.08 1.55 -14.36
CA LYS A 158 -6.13 1.29 -15.78
C LYS A 158 -5.20 2.26 -16.48
N ILE A 159 -4.13 1.74 -17.06
CA ILE A 159 -3.27 2.51 -17.95
C ILE A 159 -3.96 2.63 -19.30
N LYS A 160 -4.11 3.86 -19.80
CA LYS A 160 -4.59 4.14 -21.15
C LYS A 160 -3.63 5.06 -21.89
N PHE A 161 -3.50 4.84 -23.19
CA PHE A 161 -2.79 5.77 -24.06
C PHE A 161 -3.74 6.84 -24.58
N VAL A 162 -3.34 8.10 -24.50
CA VAL A 162 -4.08 9.28 -24.95
C VAL A 162 -3.23 10.08 -25.95
N CYS A 163 -3.87 10.89 -26.78
CA CYS A 163 -3.17 11.74 -27.75
C CYS A 163 -2.34 12.81 -27.03
N ALA A 164 -1.02 12.82 -27.25
CA ALA A 164 -0.12 13.79 -26.62
C ALA A 164 -0.43 15.24 -27.05
N GLN A 165 -0.86 15.46 -28.30
CA GLN A 165 -1.23 16.78 -28.81
C GLN A 165 -2.51 17.32 -28.17
N CYS A 166 -3.54 16.49 -28.03
CA CYS A 166 -4.76 16.88 -27.33
C CYS A 166 -4.48 17.15 -25.85
N LEU A 167 -3.63 16.32 -25.22
CA LEU A 167 -3.29 16.45 -23.80
C LEU A 167 -2.57 17.77 -23.52
N ARG A 168 -1.65 18.22 -24.40
CA ARG A 168 -1.02 19.54 -24.31
C ARG A 168 -2.03 20.69 -24.36
N ASN A 169 -3.14 20.49 -25.05
CA ASN A 169 -4.24 21.45 -25.12
C ASN A 169 -5.31 21.20 -24.04
N GLY A 170 -5.01 20.43 -23.00
CA GLY A 170 -5.91 20.14 -21.88
C GLY A 170 -7.02 19.11 -22.17
N GLN A 171 -7.00 18.45 -23.33
CA GLN A 171 -8.02 17.49 -23.74
C GLN A 171 -7.53 16.04 -23.64
N VAL A 172 -8.33 15.17 -23.01
CA VAL A 172 -8.01 13.74 -22.88
C VAL A 172 -8.74 12.96 -23.97
N ILE A 173 -8.02 12.56 -25.01
CA ILE A 173 -8.59 11.93 -26.20
C ILE A 173 -7.90 10.59 -26.48
N GLU A 174 -8.71 9.53 -26.59
CA GLU A 174 -8.31 8.15 -26.89
C GLU A 174 -8.14 7.91 -28.41
N PRO A 175 -7.55 6.77 -28.85
CA PRO A 175 -7.46 6.45 -30.28
C PRO A 175 -8.83 6.15 -30.90
N ASP A 176 -8.92 6.31 -32.21
CA ASP A 176 -9.98 5.71 -33.00
C ASP A 176 -9.92 4.17 -32.96
N LYS A 177 -10.98 3.51 -33.43
CA LYS A 177 -11.09 2.04 -33.43
C LYS A 177 -9.91 1.35 -34.14
N ASN A 178 -9.34 2.01 -35.15
CA ASN A 178 -8.27 1.45 -35.97
C ASN A 178 -6.87 1.85 -35.47
N ARG A 179 -6.78 2.62 -34.37
CA ARG A 179 -5.55 3.15 -33.77
C ARG A 179 -4.63 3.84 -34.80
N LYS A 180 -5.22 4.46 -35.82
CA LYS A 180 -4.50 5.25 -36.83
C LYS A 180 -4.48 6.72 -36.45
N TYR A 181 -5.55 7.21 -35.83
CA TYR A 181 -5.69 8.59 -35.41
C TYR A 181 -6.28 8.67 -33.99
N CYS A 182 -6.16 9.83 -33.34
CA CYS A 182 -6.96 10.12 -32.15
C CYS A 182 -8.44 10.38 -32.53
N SER A 183 -9.37 10.16 -31.60
CA SER A 183 -10.81 10.38 -31.81
C SER A 183 -11.27 11.85 -31.81
N ALA A 184 -10.35 12.81 -31.63
CA ALA A 184 -10.65 14.24 -31.72
C ALA A 184 -10.97 14.65 -33.17
N LYS A 185 -11.71 15.76 -33.32
CA LYS A 185 -12.04 16.35 -34.61
C LYS A 185 -10.81 16.63 -35.50
N ALA A 186 -9.68 16.99 -34.88
CA ALA A 186 -8.42 17.26 -35.58
C ALA A 186 -7.68 16.01 -36.08
N ARG A 187 -8.08 14.79 -35.64
CA ARG A 187 -7.55 13.49 -36.10
C ARG A 187 -6.02 13.40 -36.17
N HIS A 188 -5.33 13.74 -35.07
CA HIS A 188 -3.87 13.59 -35.00
C HIS A 188 -3.43 12.15 -35.20
N SER A 189 -2.34 11.95 -35.94
CA SER A 189 -1.75 10.62 -36.19
C SER A 189 -1.36 9.91 -34.89
N TRP A 190 -1.71 8.62 -34.80
CA TRP A 190 -1.49 7.80 -33.63
C TRP A 190 -0.19 7.01 -33.72
N THR A 191 0.93 7.71 -33.49
CA THR A 191 2.30 7.14 -33.56
C THR A 191 2.91 6.99 -32.15
N LYS A 192 4.00 6.21 -32.02
CA LYS A 192 4.60 5.91 -30.70
C LYS A 192 5.02 7.17 -29.93
N ASP A 193 5.55 8.16 -30.64
CA ASP A 193 5.99 9.50 -30.20
C ASP A 193 4.83 10.48 -29.90
N ARG A 194 3.61 10.17 -30.34
CA ARG A 194 2.42 11.04 -30.17
C ARG A 194 1.39 10.51 -29.18
N ARG A 195 1.77 9.51 -28.38
CA ARG A 195 0.93 8.92 -27.33
C ARG A 195 1.51 9.29 -25.97
N ALA A 196 0.66 9.80 -25.09
CA ALA A 196 0.97 9.98 -23.67
C ALA A 196 0.30 8.87 -22.86
N MET A 197 0.97 8.39 -21.82
CA MET A 197 0.41 7.41 -20.90
C MET A 197 -0.39 8.14 -19.83
N ARG A 198 -1.65 7.76 -19.66
CA ARG A 198 -2.49 8.22 -18.56
C ARG A 198 -2.83 7.06 -17.65
N VAL A 199 -2.59 7.26 -16.37
CA VAL A 199 -2.91 6.31 -15.31
C VAL A 199 -4.21 6.76 -14.67
N MET A 200 -5.25 5.91 -14.70
CA MET A 200 -6.54 6.21 -14.05
C MET A 200 -6.76 5.24 -12.90
N SER A 201 -7.09 5.74 -11.71
CA SER A 201 -7.68 4.91 -10.65
C SER A 201 -9.16 4.67 -10.95
N ILE A 202 -9.64 3.45 -10.67
CA ILE A 202 -11.03 3.05 -10.95
C ILE A 202 -12.04 3.67 -9.96
N GLU A 203 -11.58 4.26 -8.85
CA GLU A 203 -12.41 4.91 -7.84
C GLU A 203 -12.34 6.44 -7.87
N PRO A 204 -13.45 7.15 -7.52
CA PRO A 204 -13.43 8.59 -7.29
C PRO A 204 -12.49 8.91 -6.14
N VAL A 205 -11.34 9.48 -6.48
CA VAL A 205 -10.36 9.95 -5.50
C VAL A 205 -10.99 11.10 -4.74
N GLN A 206 -11.29 10.90 -3.45
CA GLN A 206 -11.69 12.00 -2.58
C GLN A 206 -10.56 13.05 -2.57
N PRO A 207 -10.90 14.35 -2.59
CA PRO A 207 -9.95 15.43 -2.92
C PRO A 207 -8.75 15.54 -1.97
N TYR A 208 -8.80 14.92 -0.80
CA TYR A 208 -7.69 14.86 0.15
C TYR A 208 -6.54 13.90 -0.27
N CYS A 209 -6.75 13.02 -1.25
CA CYS A 209 -5.73 12.07 -1.73
C CYS A 209 -4.96 12.55 -2.98
N PHE A 210 -5.22 13.76 -3.49
CA PHE A 210 -4.61 14.22 -4.74
C PHE A 210 -3.09 14.48 -4.61
N TRP A 211 -2.62 14.86 -3.42
CA TRP A 211 -1.24 15.30 -3.22
C TRP A 211 -0.23 14.15 -3.02
N GLU A 212 -0.64 13.03 -2.43
CA GLU A 212 0.28 11.89 -2.21
C GLU A 212 0.51 11.03 -3.47
N LYS A 213 -0.50 10.89 -4.33
CA LYS A 213 -0.34 10.16 -5.60
C LYS A 213 0.50 10.93 -6.65
N MET A 214 0.71 12.24 -6.46
CA MET A 214 1.58 13.02 -7.34
C MET A 214 3.08 12.73 -7.15
N SER A 215 3.54 12.29 -5.98
CA SER A 215 4.97 11.97 -5.81
C SER A 215 5.43 10.74 -6.61
N ILE A 216 4.52 9.79 -6.86
CA ILE A 216 4.79 8.62 -7.70
C ILE A 216 4.67 8.97 -9.19
N CYS A 217 3.81 9.93 -9.54
CA CYS A 217 3.62 10.35 -10.93
C CYS A 217 4.71 11.33 -11.41
N TRP A 218 5.28 12.16 -10.54
CA TRP A 218 6.29 13.15 -10.94
C TRP A 218 7.62 12.51 -11.39
N LYS A 219 8.00 11.36 -10.81
CA LYS A 219 9.22 10.63 -11.24
C LYS A 219 9.07 9.93 -12.60
N LEU A 220 7.84 9.68 -13.07
CA LEU A 220 7.59 9.14 -14.41
C LEU A 220 7.40 10.23 -15.48
N PHE A 221 7.25 11.50 -15.09
CA PHE A 221 7.04 12.63 -16.00
C PHE A 221 8.34 13.33 -16.45
N LEU A 222 9.52 12.87 -16.03
CA LEU A 222 10.82 13.51 -16.36
C LEU A 222 11.87 12.58 -17.00
N CYS A 223 11.48 11.43 -17.56
CA CYS A 223 12.41 10.61 -18.34
C CYS A 223 11.76 10.06 -19.60
N SER A 224 11.67 10.92 -20.63
CA SER A 224 11.76 10.68 -22.09
C SER A 224 10.90 11.68 -22.85
#